data_AF-A0A949TSP9-F1
#
_entry.id   AF-A0A949TSP9-F1
#
_cell.length_a   1.000
_cell.length_b   1.000
_cell.length_c   1.000
_cell.angle_alpha   90.00
_cell.angle_beta   90.00
_cell.angle_gamma   90.00
#
_symmetry.space_group_name_H-M   'P 1'
#
loop_
_entity.id
_entity.type
_entity.pdbx_description
1 polymer ?
#
loop_
_entity_poly.entity_id
_entity_poly.type
_entity_poly.pdbx_seq_one_letter_code
_entity_poly.pdbx_strand_id
1 'polypeptide(L)'
;MANRKKYGLLADKKSLLALTACLAISPIMANAADAPPRSNSNQPVVSAGSDAGEPEMNGDRPVFYRPLRTSPDFRHPPGYGSVPRKAVAPTPLAKPLPPEFGYANIVTFEDVTPLDELDAIGLRLVSVALDEPVLAAESLRQIDLRGEIALVPPLIHAMQFSRLPEAEIARVLRRLTNENLGRTWFQWAQWLEANPELILSPSLAAAVTTMWSSVDGKYRAVLPAERAATVSKASIFWDGSRVDAIPSQNTPRAVPPNEAFGYEPNDLVIGVTVNGQHRAYSHAQLLLNPIINDELGGHAITVAFEPYCGFPVAFDRGLAGQPAIGPMEWSGLVYRSSRLLYDPSNDHRLWDTCTGRAITKWAATLRQAPATVTSWSAWRGAYKTTTAMSTGNAPKASRESLEAQDEYIGSGGLIYPVHLNHPELPAKERMLLLQMGEEDHAIRLGDFKNRSVINHRFNGQGVVIVVENPINCTIRVYERPEGQLFGPSEFVDRVYGSGGGVWRATEEALIGPDGERLARIPGRGLFWFTVDGFNPMTETKADQSASLPN
;
A
#
# COMPACT_ATOMS: atom_id res chain seq x y z
N MET A 1 -28.08 -48.80 -21.73
CA MET A 1 -27.64 -50.15 -21.31
C MET A 1 -26.41 -49.96 -20.42
N ALA A 2 -26.58 -49.96 -19.10
CA ALA A 2 -26.24 -51.08 -18.20
C ALA A 2 -24.72 -51.45 -18.26
N ASN A 3 -23.93 -51.55 -17.19
CA ASN A 3 -24.23 -51.87 -15.81
C ASN A 3 -22.99 -51.65 -14.90
N ARG A 4 -23.22 -51.06 -13.71
CA ARG A 4 -22.71 -51.36 -12.36
C ARG A 4 -21.28 -51.89 -12.07
N LYS A 5 -20.62 -51.10 -11.19
CA LYS A 5 -20.08 -51.43 -9.84
C LYS A 5 -19.20 -52.69 -9.66
N LYS A 6 -18.01 -52.46 -9.08
CA LYS A 6 -17.65 -53.06 -7.76
C LYS A 6 -16.62 -52.23 -7.01
N TYR A 7 -16.93 -52.04 -5.73
CA TYR A 7 -16.20 -51.37 -4.66
C TYR A 7 -15.08 -52.24 -4.09
N GLY A 8 -14.11 -51.60 -3.41
CA GLY A 8 -13.22 -52.23 -2.46
C GLY A 8 -12.42 -51.20 -1.66
N LEU A 9 -13.03 -50.68 -0.58
CA LEU A 9 -12.35 -49.95 0.50
C LEU A 9 -11.29 -50.85 1.15
N LEU A 10 -10.13 -50.29 1.46
CA LEU A 10 -9.42 -50.52 2.72
C LEU A 10 -8.67 -49.23 3.08
N ALA A 11 -9.11 -48.63 4.18
CA ALA A 11 -8.55 -47.44 4.78
C ALA A 11 -7.16 -47.72 5.36
N ASP A 12 -6.24 -46.76 5.26
CA ASP A 12 -5.17 -46.66 6.23
C ASP A 12 -4.96 -45.21 6.70
N LYS A 13 -4.72 -45.10 8.00
CA LYS A 13 -4.84 -43.94 8.88
C LYS A 13 -3.65 -42.99 8.74
N LYS A 14 -3.63 -42.13 7.72
CA LYS A 14 -2.62 -41.04 7.62
C LYS A 14 -3.12 -39.65 7.23
N SER A 15 -4.44 -39.41 7.23
CA SER A 15 -5.01 -38.11 6.80
C SER A 15 -5.61 -37.26 7.93
N LEU A 16 -5.11 -37.39 9.17
CA LEU A 16 -5.57 -36.59 10.32
C LEU A 16 -4.45 -35.88 11.08
N LEU A 17 -3.31 -35.61 10.43
CA LEU A 17 -2.15 -34.92 10.99
C LEU A 17 -1.49 -34.02 9.93
N ALA A 18 -2.25 -33.06 9.40
CA ALA A 18 -1.72 -31.95 8.60
C ALA A 18 -2.54 -30.66 8.78
N LEU A 19 -3.32 -30.57 9.86
CA LEU A 19 -4.17 -29.41 10.18
C LEU A 19 -3.71 -28.68 11.46
N THR A 20 -2.48 -28.96 11.92
CA THR A 20 -1.88 -28.31 13.10
C THR A 20 -0.39 -28.05 12.86
N ALA A 21 -0.07 -27.23 11.87
CA ALA A 21 1.29 -26.72 11.66
C ALA A 21 1.27 -25.41 10.85
N CYS A 22 0.64 -24.36 11.38
CA CYS A 22 0.91 -22.95 11.00
C CYS A 22 0.53 -21.92 12.09
N LEU A 23 0.18 -22.36 13.29
CA LEU A 23 -0.04 -21.49 14.45
C LEU A 23 0.81 -22.00 15.61
N ALA A 24 2.04 -21.48 15.72
CA ALA A 24 2.83 -21.52 16.96
C ALA A 24 4.00 -20.51 16.88
N ILE A 25 3.73 -19.27 17.31
CA ILE A 25 4.67 -18.56 18.16
C ILE A 25 3.97 -18.52 19.52
N SER A 26 4.41 -19.37 20.45
CA SER A 26 3.93 -19.33 21.84
C SER A 26 4.97 -18.68 22.76
N PRO A 27 4.49 -17.98 23.81
CA PRO A 27 5.30 -17.19 24.73
C PRO A 27 5.97 -18.07 25.78
N ILE A 28 7.06 -17.56 26.36
CA ILE A 28 7.75 -18.15 27.51
C ILE A 28 6.86 -17.98 28.75
N MET A 29 6.41 -19.11 29.31
CA MET A 29 5.78 -19.22 30.63
C MET A 29 6.85 -19.16 31.74
N ALA A 30 6.59 -18.37 32.78
CA ALA A 30 7.20 -18.54 34.10
C ALA A 30 6.10 -18.94 35.10
N ASN A 31 6.37 -20.04 35.80
CA ASN A 31 5.55 -20.66 36.85
C ASN A 31 5.27 -19.72 38.04
N ALA A 32 4.07 -19.82 38.61
CA ALA A 32 3.85 -19.85 40.06
C ALA A 32 2.52 -20.54 40.37
N ALA A 33 2.55 -21.51 41.29
CA ALA A 33 1.43 -22.32 41.75
C ALA A 33 0.80 -21.74 43.04
N ASP A 34 -0.51 -22.01 43.18
CA ASP A 34 -1.35 -22.24 44.37
C ASP A 34 -1.50 -21.23 45.54
N ALA A 35 -2.77 -20.76 45.66
CA ALA A 35 -3.64 -20.63 46.86
C ALA A 35 -3.47 -19.46 47.88
N PRO A 36 -4.50 -19.09 48.69
CA PRO A 36 -5.97 -18.98 48.50
C PRO A 36 -6.55 -17.61 49.02
N PRO A 37 -7.88 -17.34 49.07
CA PRO A 37 -8.43 -15.99 49.23
C PRO A 37 -8.67 -15.58 50.69
N ARG A 38 -8.64 -14.27 51.00
CA ARG A 38 -9.13 -13.72 52.27
C ARG A 38 -9.95 -12.43 52.09
N SER A 39 -10.95 -12.34 52.97
CA SER A 39 -12.12 -11.48 53.05
C SER A 39 -11.92 -10.12 53.73
N ASN A 40 -12.83 -9.19 53.42
CA ASN A 40 -13.44 -8.12 54.24
C ASN A 40 -12.56 -7.21 55.14
N SER A 41 -12.68 -5.88 54.98
CA SER A 41 -13.49 -5.01 55.88
C SER A 41 -13.20 -3.50 55.73
N ASN A 42 -14.28 -2.72 55.84
CA ASN A 42 -14.45 -1.37 56.43
C ASN A 42 -13.63 -0.14 55.96
N GLN A 43 -14.31 0.73 55.19
CA GLN A 43 -14.62 2.18 55.39
C GLN A 43 -14.10 2.95 56.66
N PRO A 44 -14.21 4.31 56.77
CA PRO A 44 -14.45 5.42 55.79
C PRO A 44 -13.71 6.79 56.08
N VAL A 45 -14.10 7.86 55.35
CA VAL A 45 -14.02 9.34 55.63
C VAL A 45 -12.65 10.01 55.40
N VAL A 46 -12.49 11.12 54.65
CA VAL A 46 -12.87 12.52 54.98
C VAL A 46 -13.14 13.38 53.72
N SER A 47 -14.16 14.24 53.86
CA SER A 47 -14.72 15.27 52.97
C SER A 47 -14.12 16.67 53.16
N ALA A 48 -14.29 17.54 52.14
CA ALA A 48 -14.57 19.01 52.16
C ALA A 48 -13.74 19.74 51.07
N GLY A 49 -14.21 20.72 50.31
CA GLY A 49 -15.49 21.44 50.16
C GLY A 49 -15.51 22.09 48.75
N SER A 50 -16.63 22.11 48.02
CA SER A 50 -17.62 23.20 47.93
C SER A 50 -17.07 24.55 47.44
N ASP A 51 -17.39 24.92 46.19
CA ASP A 51 -17.99 26.22 45.91
C ASP A 51 -18.85 26.15 44.63
N ALA A 52 -19.98 26.87 44.68
CA ALA A 52 -21.09 26.81 43.74
C ALA A 52 -21.13 28.03 42.81
N GLY A 53 -21.69 27.90 41.59
CA GLY A 53 -22.09 29.06 40.77
C GLY A 53 -22.34 28.82 39.27
N GLU A 54 -23.53 28.32 38.93
CA GLU A 54 -24.38 28.65 37.75
C GLU A 54 -23.99 28.28 36.29
N PRO A 55 -24.98 28.13 35.36
CA PRO A 55 -25.02 27.06 34.37
C PRO A 55 -24.61 27.49 32.95
N GLU A 56 -23.67 26.78 32.33
CA GLU A 56 -23.45 26.88 30.89
C GLU A 56 -24.14 25.73 30.15
N MET A 57 -25.13 26.10 29.34
CA MET A 57 -25.59 25.28 28.22
C MET A 57 -24.41 25.05 27.28
N ASN A 58 -23.85 23.84 27.28
CA ASN A 58 -22.94 23.41 26.23
C ASN A 58 -23.52 22.16 25.59
N GLY A 59 -24.07 22.34 24.39
CA GLY A 59 -24.45 21.23 23.52
C GLY A 59 -23.21 20.41 23.20
N ASP A 60 -23.24 19.14 23.57
CA ASP A 60 -22.22 18.15 23.23
C ASP A 60 -22.00 18.13 21.71
N ARG A 61 -20.92 18.80 21.26
CA ARG A 61 -20.31 18.55 19.96
C ARG A 61 -19.50 17.25 20.09
N PRO A 62 -19.75 16.20 19.29
CA PRO A 62 -18.92 15.01 19.32
C PRO A 62 -17.49 15.36 18.92
N VAL A 63 -16.57 15.07 19.83
CA VAL A 63 -15.12 15.21 19.62
C VAL A 63 -14.67 14.14 18.63
N PHE A 64 -14.46 14.55 17.36
CA PHE A 64 -13.82 13.71 16.35
C PHE A 64 -12.31 13.69 16.61
N TYR A 65 -11.82 12.53 17.03
CA TYR A 65 -10.45 12.22 17.42
C TYR A 65 -9.99 12.80 18.78
N ARG A 66 -9.69 11.90 19.72
CA ARG A 66 -8.90 12.21 20.92
C ARG A 66 -7.44 11.97 20.51
N PRO A 67 -6.57 12.99 20.45
CA PRO A 67 -5.14 12.74 20.37
C PRO A 67 -4.77 11.92 21.60
N LEU A 68 -4.08 10.78 21.42
CA LEU A 68 -3.42 10.13 22.55
C LEU A 68 -2.49 11.18 23.16
N ARG A 69 -2.82 11.60 24.39
CA ARG A 69 -2.02 12.54 25.17
C ARG A 69 -0.57 12.05 25.17
N THR A 70 0.34 12.81 24.56
CA THR A 70 1.72 12.82 25.04
C THR A 70 1.64 13.43 26.45
N SER A 71 1.87 12.59 27.47
CA SER A 71 1.98 13.12 28.83
C SER A 71 3.10 14.17 28.85
N PRO A 72 2.90 15.36 29.46
CA PRO A 72 3.95 16.36 29.63
C PRO A 72 5.15 15.84 30.44
N ASP A 73 5.01 14.69 31.12
CA ASP A 73 6.05 14.05 31.92
C ASP A 73 6.86 12.98 31.15
N PHE A 74 6.67 12.84 29.83
CA PHE A 74 7.43 11.86 29.05
C PHE A 74 8.86 12.36 28.78
N ARG A 75 9.79 12.02 29.69
CA ARG A 75 11.22 12.18 29.44
C ARG A 75 11.64 11.25 28.30
N HIS A 76 12.34 11.80 27.30
CA HIS A 76 13.02 11.03 26.27
C HIS A 76 13.84 9.89 26.89
N PRO A 77 13.73 8.64 26.40
CA PRO A 77 14.79 7.69 26.65
C PRO A 77 16.06 8.20 25.94
N PRO A 78 17.22 8.21 26.63
CA PRO A 78 18.47 8.64 26.02
C PRO A 78 18.83 7.75 24.83
N GLY A 79 19.45 8.36 23.82
CA GLY A 79 19.83 7.70 22.57
C GLY A 79 20.48 6.34 22.78
N TYR A 80 20.11 5.38 21.93
CA TYR A 80 20.66 4.02 22.01
C TYR A 80 22.11 3.99 21.55
N GLY A 81 22.99 4.13 22.55
CA GLY A 81 24.21 3.33 22.64
C GLY A 81 23.86 1.86 22.93
N SER A 82 24.74 0.99 22.44
CA SER A 82 24.83 -0.47 22.62
C SER A 82 24.04 -1.10 23.79
N VAL A 83 23.10 -1.99 23.47
CA VAL A 83 22.61 -3.01 24.40
C VAL A 83 23.44 -4.28 24.22
N PRO A 84 23.92 -4.96 25.29
CA PRO A 84 24.65 -6.21 25.15
C PRO A 84 23.74 -7.33 24.61
N ARG A 85 24.20 -8.05 23.58
CA ARG A 85 23.53 -9.25 23.07
C ARG A 85 23.41 -10.30 24.17
N LYS A 86 22.18 -10.68 24.53
CA LYS A 86 21.92 -11.96 25.20
C LYS A 86 22.21 -13.08 24.19
N ALA A 87 23.01 -14.06 24.58
CA ALA A 87 23.36 -15.19 23.72
C ALA A 87 22.09 -15.93 23.26
N VAL A 88 21.82 -15.90 21.95
CA VAL A 88 20.78 -16.69 21.31
C VAL A 88 21.34 -18.09 21.09
N ALA A 89 20.65 -19.11 21.59
CA ALA A 89 21.00 -20.51 21.32
C ALA A 89 20.93 -20.77 19.81
N PRO A 90 21.86 -21.55 19.22
CA PRO A 90 21.89 -21.78 17.78
C PRO A 90 20.59 -22.42 17.31
N THR A 91 19.96 -21.79 16.31
CA THR A 91 18.83 -22.35 15.56
C THR A 91 19.28 -23.66 14.91
N PRO A 92 18.48 -24.74 14.94
CA PRO A 92 18.83 -25.97 14.23
C PRO A 92 19.01 -25.65 12.74
N LEU A 93 20.19 -25.99 12.20
CA LEU A 93 20.46 -25.97 10.76
C LEU A 93 19.31 -26.64 10.02
N ALA A 94 18.71 -25.95 9.05
CA ALA A 94 17.73 -26.53 8.16
C ALA A 94 18.34 -27.79 7.51
N LYS A 95 17.62 -28.90 7.56
CA LYS A 95 18.06 -30.14 6.90
C LYS A 95 18.22 -29.88 5.39
N PRO A 96 19.28 -30.41 4.74
CA PRO A 96 19.43 -30.31 3.30
C PRO A 96 18.25 -30.99 2.60
N LEU A 97 17.84 -30.43 1.45
CA LEU A 97 16.75 -30.93 0.63
C LEU A 97 17.02 -32.36 0.13
N PRO A 98 15.98 -33.20 -0.09
CA PRO A 98 16.14 -34.57 -0.55
C PRO A 98 16.80 -34.69 -1.95
N PRO A 99 17.55 -35.77 -2.22
CA PRO A 99 18.34 -35.95 -3.45
C PRO A 99 17.52 -36.07 -4.74
N GLU A 100 16.21 -36.28 -4.66
CA GLU A 100 15.31 -36.32 -5.82
C GLU A 100 15.11 -34.95 -6.52
N PHE A 101 15.53 -33.84 -5.91
CA PHE A 101 15.80 -32.58 -6.63
C PHE A 101 17.26 -32.60 -7.10
N GLY A 102 17.49 -33.26 -8.24
CA GLY A 102 18.81 -33.58 -8.75
C GLY A 102 19.79 -32.40 -8.74
N TYR A 103 20.93 -32.62 -8.08
CA TYR A 103 22.16 -31.86 -8.29
C TYR A 103 22.61 -32.07 -9.73
N ALA A 104 22.19 -31.19 -10.63
CA ALA A 104 22.76 -31.11 -11.96
C ALA A 104 24.18 -30.55 -11.84
N ASN A 105 25.15 -31.46 -11.92
CA ASN A 105 26.57 -31.29 -12.26
C ASN A 105 27.30 -30.07 -11.66
N ILE A 106 28.13 -30.35 -10.67
CA ILE A 106 29.25 -29.50 -10.25
C ILE A 106 30.18 -29.36 -11.47
N VAL A 107 30.12 -28.22 -12.15
CA VAL A 107 31.18 -27.79 -13.07
C VAL A 107 32.28 -27.20 -12.21
N THR A 108 33.40 -27.91 -12.11
CA THR A 108 34.65 -27.32 -11.64
C THR A 108 35.02 -26.20 -12.62
N PHE A 109 34.88 -24.94 -12.19
CA PHE A 109 35.28 -23.75 -12.94
C PHE A 109 36.80 -23.65 -12.97
N GLU A 110 37.44 -24.51 -13.76
CA GLU A 110 38.69 -24.18 -14.41
C GLU A 110 38.34 -23.71 -15.83
N ASP A 111 39.11 -22.72 -16.29
CA ASP A 111 38.91 -21.89 -17.48
C ASP A 111 37.88 -20.76 -17.33
N VAL A 112 38.42 -19.55 -17.50
CA VAL A 112 37.68 -18.31 -17.77
C VAL A 112 36.75 -18.62 -18.93
N THR A 113 35.48 -18.91 -18.62
CA THR A 113 34.42 -18.93 -19.63
C THR A 113 34.54 -17.61 -20.39
N PRO A 114 34.59 -17.62 -21.73
CA PRO A 114 34.58 -16.40 -22.50
C PRO A 114 33.47 -15.49 -21.96
N LEU A 115 33.88 -14.37 -21.36
CA LEU A 115 33.03 -13.38 -20.71
C LEU A 115 32.18 -12.58 -21.72
N ASP A 116 32.16 -13.01 -22.98
CA ASP A 116 31.41 -12.43 -24.09
C ASP A 116 30.02 -13.06 -24.27
N GLU A 117 29.75 -14.24 -23.71
CA GLU A 117 28.40 -14.80 -23.67
C GLU A 117 27.59 -14.21 -22.50
N LEU A 118 26.61 -13.36 -22.82
CA LEU A 118 25.69 -12.73 -21.85
C LEU A 118 25.01 -13.73 -20.90
N ASP A 119 24.82 -14.99 -21.34
CA ASP A 119 24.24 -16.07 -20.53
C ASP A 119 25.16 -16.47 -19.36
N ALA A 120 26.48 -16.43 -19.54
CA ALA A 120 27.44 -16.72 -18.47
C ALA A 120 27.41 -15.65 -17.37
N ILE A 121 27.25 -14.37 -17.73
CA ILE A 121 27.12 -13.28 -16.75
C ILE A 121 25.81 -13.32 -16.00
N GLY A 122 24.70 -13.66 -16.68
CA GLY A 122 23.42 -13.88 -16.02
C GLY A 122 23.53 -14.94 -14.90
N LEU A 123 24.22 -16.05 -15.17
CA LEU A 123 24.49 -17.09 -14.18
C LEU A 123 25.34 -16.59 -13.01
N ARG A 124 26.36 -15.77 -13.28
CA ARG A 124 27.19 -15.15 -12.21
C ARG A 124 26.37 -14.23 -11.32
N LEU A 125 25.48 -13.43 -11.90
CA LEU A 125 24.58 -12.56 -11.13
C LEU A 125 23.67 -13.39 -10.22
N VAL A 126 23.07 -14.47 -10.75
CA VAL A 126 22.26 -15.41 -9.97
C VAL A 126 23.09 -16.09 -8.88
N SER A 127 24.35 -16.44 -9.16
CA SER A 127 25.28 -17.00 -8.18
C SER A 127 25.58 -16.02 -7.04
N VAL A 128 25.82 -14.73 -7.33
CA VAL A 128 25.95 -13.68 -6.28
C VAL A 128 24.71 -13.63 -5.38
N ALA A 129 23.53 -13.77 -5.97
CA ALA A 129 22.27 -13.70 -5.26
C ALA A 129 21.97 -14.94 -4.40
N LEU A 130 22.26 -16.15 -4.89
CA LEU A 130 21.67 -17.38 -4.35
C LEU A 130 22.66 -18.43 -3.85
N ASP A 131 23.93 -18.39 -4.27
CA ASP A 131 24.90 -19.42 -3.90
C ASP A 131 25.50 -19.20 -2.50
N GLU A 132 26.25 -20.21 -2.04
CA GLU A 132 27.05 -20.10 -0.83
C GLU A 132 28.13 -19.01 -0.94
N PRO A 133 28.51 -18.34 0.16
CA PRO A 133 29.34 -17.14 0.15
C PRO A 133 30.65 -17.25 -0.64
N VAL A 134 31.29 -18.41 -0.68
CA VAL A 134 32.55 -18.61 -1.42
C VAL A 134 32.33 -18.48 -2.93
N LEU A 135 31.28 -19.13 -3.45
CA LEU A 135 30.93 -19.06 -4.88
C LEU A 135 30.38 -17.69 -5.24
N ALA A 136 29.53 -17.12 -4.38
CA ALA A 136 29.01 -15.78 -4.55
C ALA A 136 30.13 -14.72 -4.60
N ALA A 137 31.14 -14.83 -3.72
CA ALA A 137 32.28 -13.91 -3.69
C ALA A 137 33.15 -14.00 -4.94
N GLU A 138 33.39 -15.22 -5.46
CA GLU A 138 34.12 -15.38 -6.71
C GLU A 138 33.31 -14.84 -7.90
N SER A 139 32.01 -15.12 -7.97
CA SER A 139 31.12 -14.55 -9.00
C SER A 139 31.08 -13.01 -8.94
N LEU A 140 31.04 -12.44 -7.74
CA LEU A 140 31.10 -10.99 -7.52
C LEU A 140 32.44 -10.40 -7.98
N ARG A 141 33.55 -11.09 -7.74
CA ARG A 141 34.88 -10.70 -8.22
C ARG A 141 34.96 -10.70 -9.75
N GLN A 142 34.39 -11.70 -10.41
CA GLN A 142 34.36 -11.76 -11.88
C GLN A 142 33.52 -10.61 -12.47
N ILE A 143 32.39 -10.28 -11.85
CA ILE A 143 31.57 -9.11 -12.22
C ILE A 143 32.36 -7.81 -12.07
N ASP A 144 33.09 -7.66 -10.97
CA ASP A 144 33.93 -6.50 -10.69
C ASP A 144 35.06 -6.32 -11.72
N LEU A 145 35.75 -7.41 -12.07
CA LEU A 145 36.80 -7.40 -13.09
C LEU A 145 36.30 -6.98 -14.47
N ARG A 146 35.03 -7.23 -14.78
CA ARG A 146 34.40 -6.84 -16.04
C ARG A 146 34.19 -5.32 -16.15
N GLY A 147 33.94 -4.64 -15.03
CA GLY A 147 33.94 -3.17 -14.99
C GLY A 147 32.78 -2.49 -15.74
N GLU A 148 31.71 -3.21 -16.07
CA GLU A 148 30.59 -2.68 -16.87
C GLU A 148 29.48 -2.09 -16.02
N ILE A 149 29.13 -0.82 -16.27
CA ILE A 149 28.04 -0.12 -15.57
C ILE A 149 26.66 -0.79 -15.79
N ALA A 150 26.47 -1.50 -16.91
CA ALA A 150 25.25 -2.26 -17.19
C ALA A 150 24.97 -3.37 -16.17
N LEU A 151 25.99 -3.79 -15.40
CA LEU A 151 25.85 -4.82 -14.35
C LEU A 151 25.37 -4.25 -13.02
N VAL A 152 25.28 -2.92 -12.90
CA VAL A 152 24.84 -2.25 -11.67
C VAL A 152 23.39 -2.58 -11.32
N PRO A 153 22.39 -2.42 -12.21
CA PRO A 153 21.00 -2.74 -11.87
C PRO A 153 20.80 -4.20 -11.38
N PRO A 154 21.25 -5.25 -12.08
CA PRO A 154 21.04 -6.62 -11.62
C PRO A 154 21.86 -6.96 -10.38
N LEU A 155 22.99 -6.28 -10.13
CA LEU A 155 23.76 -6.45 -8.89
C LEU A 155 23.04 -5.84 -7.67
N ILE A 156 22.34 -4.72 -7.85
CA ILE A 156 21.45 -4.15 -6.82
C ILE A 156 20.29 -5.11 -6.52
N HIS A 157 19.73 -5.78 -7.52
CA HIS A 157 18.74 -6.85 -7.30
C HIS A 157 19.35 -8.03 -6.54
N ALA A 158 20.52 -8.52 -6.96
CA ALA A 158 21.21 -9.63 -6.30
C ALA A 158 21.52 -9.33 -4.82
N MET A 159 21.83 -8.07 -4.50
CA MET A 159 22.10 -7.61 -3.13
C MET A 159 20.92 -7.86 -2.17
N GLN A 160 19.68 -7.88 -2.67
CA GLN A 160 18.49 -8.15 -1.84
C GLN A 160 18.38 -9.62 -1.40
N PHE A 161 18.99 -10.55 -2.16
CA PHE A 161 18.93 -12.00 -1.92
C PHE A 161 20.22 -12.57 -1.34
N SER A 162 21.34 -11.91 -1.63
CA SER A 162 22.67 -12.42 -1.34
C SER A 162 22.89 -12.69 0.15
N ARG A 163 23.62 -13.77 0.42
CA ARG A 163 24.18 -14.06 1.76
C ARG A 163 25.50 -13.32 2.01
N LEU A 164 26.07 -12.67 1.00
CA LEU A 164 27.23 -11.81 1.20
C LEU A 164 26.85 -10.58 2.02
N PRO A 165 27.77 -10.02 2.82
CA PRO A 165 27.53 -8.73 3.46
C PRO A 165 27.23 -7.66 2.40
N GLU A 166 26.17 -6.88 2.61
CA GLU A 166 25.79 -5.77 1.72
C GLU A 166 26.96 -4.82 1.39
N ALA A 167 27.84 -4.57 2.37
CA ALA A 167 29.04 -3.76 2.19
C ALA A 167 30.03 -4.32 1.13
N GLU A 168 30.02 -5.62 0.88
CA GLU A 168 30.87 -6.27 -0.11
C GLU A 168 30.40 -5.99 -1.53
N ILE A 169 29.11 -6.15 -1.76
CA ILE A 169 28.45 -5.84 -3.04
C ILE A 169 28.50 -4.34 -3.29
N ALA A 170 28.21 -3.52 -2.26
CA ALA A 170 28.32 -2.06 -2.33
C ALA A 170 29.71 -1.61 -2.79
N ARG A 171 30.79 -2.29 -2.38
CA ARG A 171 32.16 -1.94 -2.80
C ARG A 171 32.36 -2.10 -4.31
N VAL A 172 31.79 -3.14 -4.92
CA VAL A 172 31.81 -3.34 -6.37
C VAL A 172 30.97 -2.27 -7.05
N LEU A 173 29.76 -2.03 -6.53
CA LEU A 173 28.89 -0.97 -7.05
C LEU A 173 29.59 0.40 -7.09
N ARG A 174 30.34 0.78 -6.04
CA ARG A 174 31.14 2.03 -6.03
C ARG A 174 32.19 2.08 -7.13
N ARG A 175 32.84 0.96 -7.43
CA ARG A 175 33.84 0.90 -8.51
C ARG A 175 33.21 1.02 -9.88
N LEU A 176 32.08 0.33 -10.10
CA LEU A 176 31.37 0.35 -11.38
C LEU A 176 30.72 1.70 -11.68
N THR A 177 30.24 2.40 -10.66
CA THR A 177 29.50 3.67 -10.79
C THR A 177 30.38 4.90 -10.57
N ASN A 178 31.53 4.73 -9.92
CA ASN A 178 32.33 5.81 -9.34
C ASN A 178 31.58 6.64 -8.28
N GLU A 179 30.47 6.12 -7.74
CA GLU A 179 29.66 6.78 -6.73
C GLU A 179 30.09 6.38 -5.33
N ASN A 180 30.07 7.34 -4.39
CA ASN A 180 30.39 7.08 -2.98
C ASN A 180 29.13 7.09 -2.12
N LEU A 181 28.18 6.22 -2.45
CA LEU A 181 26.97 6.00 -1.66
C LEU A 181 27.26 5.17 -0.41
N GLY A 182 26.25 4.98 0.43
CA GLY A 182 26.38 4.19 1.65
C GLY A 182 26.56 2.69 1.40
N ARG A 183 26.17 1.87 2.37
CA ARG A 183 26.48 0.43 2.38
C ARG A 183 25.25 -0.45 2.18
N THR A 184 24.05 0.14 2.15
CA THR A 184 22.83 -0.64 2.20
C THR A 184 22.14 -0.78 0.86
N TRP A 185 21.41 -1.87 0.67
CA TRP A 185 20.60 -2.11 -0.52
C TRP A 185 19.63 -0.95 -0.77
N PHE A 186 19.00 -0.45 0.29
CA PHE A 186 18.06 0.65 0.24
C PHE A 186 18.66 1.90 -0.44
N GLN A 187 19.90 2.26 -0.09
CA GLN A 187 20.58 3.44 -0.65
C GLN A 187 20.91 3.25 -2.13
N TRP A 188 21.36 2.05 -2.52
CA TRP A 188 21.67 1.74 -3.90
C TRP A 188 20.41 1.64 -4.78
N ALA A 189 19.32 1.10 -4.23
CA ALA A 189 18.02 1.07 -4.90
C ALA A 189 17.46 2.48 -5.14
N GLN A 190 17.58 3.39 -4.16
CA GLN A 190 17.24 4.82 -4.35
C GLN A 190 18.10 5.46 -5.43
N TRP A 191 19.39 5.16 -5.46
CA TRP A 191 20.26 5.68 -6.52
C TRP A 191 19.86 5.12 -7.90
N LEU A 192 19.53 3.82 -8.00
CA LEU A 192 19.05 3.26 -9.26
C LEU A 192 17.78 3.97 -9.77
N GLU A 193 16.84 4.31 -8.87
CA GLU A 193 15.65 5.09 -9.24
C GLU A 193 15.98 6.50 -9.80
N ALA A 194 17.10 7.07 -9.36
CA ALA A 194 17.60 8.39 -9.76
C ALA A 194 18.36 8.39 -11.09
N ASN A 195 18.70 7.21 -11.63
CA ASN A 195 19.53 7.02 -12.84
C ASN A 195 18.70 6.32 -13.94
N PRO A 196 17.70 7.01 -14.54
CA PRO A 196 16.75 6.43 -15.51
C PRO A 196 17.34 5.87 -16.79
N GLU A 197 18.55 6.30 -17.14
CA GLU A 197 19.30 5.84 -18.30
C GLU A 197 19.81 4.40 -18.13
N LEU A 198 19.85 3.87 -16.90
CA LEU A 198 20.23 2.50 -16.63
C LEU A 198 19.04 1.56 -16.88
N ILE A 199 19.08 0.85 -18.00
CA ILE A 199 18.05 -0.10 -18.43
C ILE A 199 18.63 -1.53 -18.38
N LEU A 200 17.82 -2.50 -17.95
CA LEU A 200 18.17 -3.90 -18.08
C LEU A 200 18.04 -4.33 -19.55
N SER A 201 19.14 -4.82 -20.13
CA SER A 201 19.04 -5.58 -21.38
C SER A 201 18.16 -6.82 -21.17
N PRO A 202 17.54 -7.38 -22.23
CA PRO A 202 16.70 -8.58 -22.09
C PRO A 202 17.39 -9.75 -21.38
N SER A 203 18.71 -9.95 -21.60
CA SER A 203 19.48 -11.00 -20.92
C SER A 203 19.70 -10.73 -19.43
N LEU A 204 20.01 -9.48 -19.05
CA LEU A 204 20.14 -9.11 -17.64
C LEU A 204 18.79 -9.12 -16.92
N ALA A 205 17.72 -8.76 -17.63
CA ALA A 205 16.35 -8.90 -17.15
C ALA A 205 16.01 -10.37 -16.87
N ALA A 206 16.43 -11.30 -17.72
CA ALA A 206 16.24 -12.74 -17.48
C ALA A 206 16.97 -13.22 -16.22
N ALA A 207 18.17 -12.70 -15.93
CA ALA A 207 18.89 -13.01 -14.70
C ALA A 207 18.12 -12.52 -13.45
N VAL A 208 17.61 -11.28 -13.48
CA VAL A 208 16.79 -10.73 -12.38
C VAL A 208 15.49 -11.53 -12.20
N THR A 209 14.77 -11.82 -13.28
CA THR A 209 13.58 -12.68 -13.23
C THR A 209 13.90 -14.06 -12.66
N THR A 210 15.10 -14.60 -12.92
CA THR A 210 15.56 -15.89 -12.34
C THR A 210 15.75 -15.79 -10.83
N MET A 211 16.34 -14.69 -10.32
CA MET A 211 16.46 -14.43 -8.87
C MET A 211 15.08 -14.38 -8.19
N TRP A 212 14.12 -13.66 -8.77
CA TRP A 212 12.76 -13.64 -8.20
C TRP A 212 12.10 -15.02 -8.28
N SER A 213 12.33 -15.74 -9.38
CA SER A 213 11.76 -17.08 -9.58
C SER A 213 12.25 -18.11 -8.55
N SER A 214 13.41 -17.90 -7.91
CA SER A 214 13.85 -18.76 -6.81
C SER A 214 13.09 -18.49 -5.51
N VAL A 215 12.52 -17.29 -5.33
CA VAL A 215 11.56 -17.00 -4.26
C VAL A 215 10.25 -17.69 -4.58
N ASP A 216 9.68 -17.42 -5.76
CA ASP A 216 8.45 -18.02 -6.25
C ASP A 216 8.45 -18.20 -7.77
N GLY A 217 8.24 -19.43 -8.25
CA GLY A 217 8.25 -19.73 -9.69
C GLY A 217 7.20 -18.94 -10.50
N LYS A 218 6.16 -18.42 -9.86
CA LYS A 218 5.14 -17.56 -10.50
C LYS A 218 5.71 -16.25 -11.05
N TYR A 219 6.83 -15.75 -10.51
CA TYR A 219 7.45 -14.52 -11.00
C TYR A 219 7.83 -14.57 -12.49
N ARG A 220 8.05 -15.77 -13.05
CA ARG A 220 8.26 -15.96 -14.51
C ARG A 220 7.08 -15.48 -15.35
N ALA A 221 5.84 -15.59 -14.83
CA ALA A 221 4.63 -15.13 -15.52
C ALA A 221 4.29 -13.67 -15.19
N VAL A 222 4.50 -13.27 -13.93
CA VAL A 222 4.19 -11.91 -13.43
C VAL A 222 5.14 -10.86 -14.01
N LEU A 223 6.41 -11.20 -14.22
CA LEU A 223 7.39 -10.27 -14.79
C LEU A 223 8.46 -11.03 -15.61
N PRO A 224 8.08 -11.57 -16.79
CA PRO A 224 9.01 -12.23 -17.70
C PRO A 224 10.06 -11.23 -18.21
N ALA A 225 11.19 -11.74 -18.70
CA ALA A 225 12.34 -10.94 -19.10
C ALA A 225 11.98 -9.85 -20.13
N GLU A 226 11.12 -10.17 -21.11
CA GLU A 226 10.69 -9.20 -22.13
C GLU A 226 9.91 -8.04 -21.50
N ARG A 227 9.11 -8.31 -20.46
CA ARG A 227 8.35 -7.28 -19.75
C ARG A 227 9.25 -6.49 -18.79
N ALA A 228 10.12 -7.16 -18.06
CA ALA A 228 11.10 -6.52 -17.19
C ALA A 228 11.99 -5.53 -17.97
N ALA A 229 12.39 -5.88 -19.19
CA ALA A 229 13.17 -5.02 -20.07
C ALA A 229 12.40 -3.76 -20.57
N THR A 230 11.06 -3.74 -20.50
CA THR A 230 10.25 -2.56 -20.87
C THR A 230 10.10 -1.55 -19.75
N VAL A 231 10.50 -1.88 -18.52
CA VAL A 231 10.38 -0.99 -17.37
C VAL A 231 11.63 -0.11 -17.31
N SER A 232 11.46 1.18 -17.58
CA SER A 232 12.50 2.19 -17.34
C SER A 232 13.01 2.07 -15.90
N LYS A 233 14.33 2.14 -15.69
CA LYS A 233 15.05 2.04 -14.40
C LYS A 233 15.18 0.65 -13.77
N ALA A 234 14.48 -0.37 -14.27
CA ALA A 234 14.42 -1.69 -13.63
C ALA A 234 14.13 -1.66 -12.10
N SER A 235 13.53 -0.57 -11.62
CA SER A 235 13.36 -0.26 -10.19
C SER A 235 12.10 -0.88 -9.61
N ILE A 236 11.74 -2.06 -10.12
CA ILE A 236 10.74 -2.92 -9.49
C ILE A 236 11.50 -3.89 -8.62
N PHE A 237 11.27 -3.86 -7.32
CA PHE A 237 11.96 -4.71 -6.36
C PHE A 237 11.01 -5.75 -5.77
N TRP A 238 11.58 -6.78 -5.14
CA TRP A 238 10.80 -7.72 -4.35
C TRP A 238 10.33 -7.05 -3.06
N ASP A 239 9.06 -7.21 -2.70
CA ASP A 239 8.49 -6.55 -1.52
C ASP A 239 8.67 -7.34 -0.21
N GLY A 240 9.26 -8.54 -0.29
CA GLY A 240 9.40 -9.49 0.82
C GLY A 240 8.38 -10.63 0.81
N SER A 241 7.45 -10.66 -0.14
CA SER A 241 6.35 -11.64 -0.20
C SER A 241 6.36 -12.52 -1.47
N ARG A 242 5.69 -13.67 -1.40
CA ARG A 242 5.44 -14.50 -2.59
C ARG A 242 4.32 -13.87 -3.42
N VAL A 243 4.24 -14.24 -4.70
CA VAL A 243 3.10 -13.90 -5.55
C VAL A 243 1.82 -14.47 -4.91
N ASP A 244 0.80 -13.63 -4.74
CA ASP A 244 -0.47 -13.95 -4.07
C ASP A 244 -0.33 -14.36 -2.60
N ALA A 245 0.77 -13.99 -1.92
CA ALA A 245 0.99 -14.32 -0.50
C ALA A 245 -0.11 -13.76 0.42
N ILE A 246 -0.68 -12.62 0.03
CA ILE A 246 -1.87 -12.05 0.66
C ILE A 246 -3.02 -12.23 -0.33
N PRO A 247 -3.90 -13.22 -0.12
CA PRO A 247 -4.95 -13.52 -1.08
C PRO A 247 -5.95 -12.36 -1.15
N SER A 248 -6.35 -11.98 -2.37
CA SER A 248 -7.46 -11.05 -2.52
C SER A 248 -8.77 -11.66 -2.02
N GLN A 249 -9.68 -10.79 -1.58
CA GLN A 249 -11.05 -11.19 -1.28
C GLN A 249 -11.92 -11.02 -2.52
N ASN A 250 -12.32 -12.14 -3.12
CA ASN A 250 -13.19 -12.16 -4.28
C ASN A 250 -14.67 -12.32 -3.88
N THR A 251 -15.54 -11.54 -4.52
CA THR A 251 -17.01 -11.54 -4.31
C THR A 251 -17.40 -11.54 -2.83
N PRO A 252 -17.02 -10.50 -2.07
CA PRO A 252 -17.31 -10.43 -0.65
C PRO A 252 -18.82 -10.47 -0.38
N ARG A 253 -19.22 -11.12 0.71
CA ARG A 253 -20.62 -11.09 1.16
C ARG A 253 -21.00 -9.68 1.59
N ALA A 254 -21.92 -9.04 0.87
CA ALA A 254 -22.54 -7.79 1.28
C ALA A 254 -23.69 -8.04 2.27
N VAL A 255 -23.80 -7.20 3.30
CA VAL A 255 -24.85 -7.26 4.33
C VAL A 255 -25.50 -5.90 4.53
N PRO A 256 -26.77 -5.82 4.96
CA PRO A 256 -27.39 -4.55 5.33
C PRO A 256 -26.73 -3.94 6.59
N PRO A 257 -26.93 -2.64 6.87
CA PRO A 257 -26.20 -1.94 7.94
C PRO A 257 -26.47 -2.46 9.36
N ASN A 258 -27.61 -3.10 9.58
CA ASN A 258 -27.99 -3.74 10.85
C ASN A 258 -27.34 -5.12 11.06
N GLU A 259 -26.78 -5.71 10.01
CA GLU A 259 -26.04 -6.99 10.03
C GLU A 259 -24.53 -6.79 9.85
N ALA A 260 -24.06 -5.55 9.76
CA ALA A 260 -22.65 -5.18 9.69
C ALA A 260 -21.95 -5.33 11.05
N PHE A 261 -21.97 -6.54 11.60
CA PHE A 261 -21.35 -6.85 12.89
C PHE A 261 -19.84 -6.63 12.84
N GLY A 262 -19.29 -5.89 13.80
CA GLY A 262 -17.86 -5.55 13.85
C GLY A 262 -17.48 -4.20 13.24
N TYR A 263 -18.46 -3.39 12.83
CA TYR A 263 -18.27 -1.97 12.53
C TYR A 263 -18.75 -1.13 13.72
N GLU A 264 -17.81 -0.53 14.43
CA GLU A 264 -18.11 0.45 15.47
C GLU A 264 -18.44 1.82 14.85
N PRO A 265 -19.22 2.69 15.51
CA PRO A 265 -19.65 3.98 14.94
C PRO A 265 -18.50 4.87 14.44
N ASN A 266 -17.33 4.78 15.07
CA ASN A 266 -16.15 5.60 14.76
C ASN A 266 -15.13 4.88 13.87
N ASP A 267 -15.38 3.62 13.50
CA ASP A 267 -14.49 2.90 12.60
C ASP A 267 -14.45 3.59 11.24
N LEU A 268 -13.25 3.67 10.66
CA LEU A 268 -13.10 4.17 9.29
C LEU A 268 -13.61 3.13 8.30
N VAL A 269 -14.36 3.61 7.33
CA VAL A 269 -14.83 2.85 6.18
C VAL A 269 -14.46 3.57 4.89
N ILE A 270 -14.29 2.77 3.85
CA ILE A 270 -14.18 3.22 2.47
C ILE A 270 -15.57 3.06 1.89
N GLY A 271 -16.24 4.19 1.68
CA GLY A 271 -17.53 4.22 1.01
C GLY A 271 -17.35 4.34 -0.50
N VAL A 272 -17.90 3.39 -1.26
CA VAL A 272 -17.88 3.41 -2.73
C VAL A 272 -19.31 3.49 -3.23
N THR A 273 -19.53 4.32 -4.25
CA THR A 273 -20.82 4.43 -4.93
C THR A 273 -20.67 4.20 -6.41
N VAL A 274 -21.49 3.31 -6.96
CA VAL A 274 -21.58 3.05 -8.40
C VAL A 274 -23.04 2.89 -8.78
N ASN A 275 -23.51 3.66 -9.77
CA ASN A 275 -24.89 3.64 -10.27
C ASN A 275 -25.94 3.72 -9.15
N GLY A 276 -25.74 4.63 -8.20
CA GLY A 276 -26.62 4.85 -7.05
C GLY A 276 -26.62 3.73 -5.99
N GLN A 277 -25.81 2.68 -6.14
CA GLN A 277 -25.62 1.66 -5.10
C GLN A 277 -24.41 2.01 -4.24
N HIS A 278 -24.59 1.91 -2.92
CA HIS A 278 -23.59 2.31 -1.93
C HIS A 278 -23.06 1.11 -1.16
N ARG A 279 -21.74 0.94 -1.08
CA ARG A 279 -21.11 -0.09 -0.26
C ARG A 279 -19.99 0.46 0.62
N ALA A 280 -19.96 0.04 1.88
CA ALA A 280 -18.88 0.32 2.81
C ALA A 280 -17.93 -0.89 2.94
N TYR A 281 -16.63 -0.61 2.91
CA TYR A 281 -15.58 -1.58 3.21
C TYR A 281 -14.83 -1.14 4.47
N SER A 282 -14.61 -2.05 5.41
CA SER A 282 -13.88 -1.75 6.64
C SER A 282 -12.40 -1.44 6.35
N HIS A 283 -11.92 -0.30 6.81
CA HIS A 283 -10.49 0.04 6.76
C HIS A 283 -9.64 -0.98 7.53
N ALA A 284 -10.11 -1.41 8.70
CA ALA A 284 -9.40 -2.39 9.52
C ALA A 284 -9.26 -3.76 8.83
N GLN A 285 -10.22 -4.13 7.99
CA GLN A 285 -10.12 -5.35 7.18
C GLN A 285 -9.17 -5.18 6.00
N LEU A 286 -9.21 -4.02 5.34
CA LEU A 286 -8.29 -3.68 4.25
C LEU A 286 -6.83 -3.65 4.71
N LEU A 287 -6.55 -3.43 6.00
CA LEU A 287 -5.19 -3.57 6.53
C LEU A 287 -4.65 -5.00 6.47
N LEU A 288 -5.52 -6.00 6.56
CA LEU A 288 -5.15 -7.41 6.56
C LEU A 288 -5.28 -8.03 5.18
N ASN A 289 -6.39 -7.73 4.50
CA ASN A 289 -6.71 -8.16 3.15
C ASN A 289 -6.86 -6.91 2.27
N PRO A 290 -5.75 -6.39 1.72
CA PRO A 290 -5.70 -5.08 1.08
C PRO A 290 -6.37 -5.01 -0.28
N ILE A 291 -6.86 -6.12 -0.82
CA ILE A 291 -7.45 -6.17 -2.16
C ILE A 291 -8.81 -6.87 -2.06
N ILE A 292 -9.86 -6.16 -2.45
CA ILE A 292 -11.23 -6.66 -2.49
C ILE A 292 -11.74 -6.51 -3.92
N ASN A 293 -12.00 -7.63 -4.60
CA ASN A 293 -12.62 -7.66 -5.91
C ASN A 293 -14.12 -7.90 -5.74
N ASP A 294 -14.92 -6.90 -6.09
CA ASP A 294 -16.36 -6.90 -5.84
C ASP A 294 -17.16 -6.54 -7.11
N GLU A 295 -18.48 -6.67 -7.03
CA GLU A 295 -19.44 -6.17 -8.00
C GLU A 295 -20.43 -5.23 -7.29
N LEU A 296 -20.53 -3.99 -7.78
CA LEU A 296 -21.40 -2.96 -7.22
C LEU A 296 -22.07 -2.18 -8.34
N GLY A 297 -23.39 -1.98 -8.27
CA GLY A 297 -24.10 -1.20 -9.29
C GLY A 297 -24.05 -1.80 -10.69
N GLY A 298 -23.78 -3.11 -10.83
CA GLY A 298 -23.59 -3.80 -12.11
C GLY A 298 -22.18 -3.65 -12.70
N HIS A 299 -21.23 -3.10 -11.95
CA HIS A 299 -19.85 -2.93 -12.37
C HIS A 299 -18.92 -3.78 -11.50
N ALA A 300 -17.98 -4.45 -12.15
CA ALA A 300 -16.85 -5.07 -11.48
C ALA A 300 -15.92 -3.97 -10.96
N ILE A 301 -15.57 -4.02 -9.67
CA ILE A 301 -14.65 -3.06 -9.04
C ILE A 301 -13.54 -3.79 -8.29
N THR A 302 -12.46 -3.07 -8.02
CA THR A 302 -11.42 -3.46 -7.06
C THR A 302 -11.22 -2.34 -6.07
N VAL A 303 -11.43 -2.62 -4.79
CA VAL A 303 -11.02 -1.73 -3.70
C VAL A 303 -9.66 -2.20 -3.21
N ALA A 304 -8.68 -1.30 -3.25
CA ALA A 304 -7.32 -1.61 -2.86
C ALA A 304 -6.81 -0.66 -1.78
N PHE A 305 -5.98 -1.15 -0.87
CA PHE A 305 -5.35 -0.33 0.15
C PHE A 305 -3.87 -0.65 0.29
N GLU A 306 -3.03 0.32 -0.03
CA GLU A 306 -1.61 0.30 0.29
C GLU A 306 -1.38 1.07 1.60
N PRO A 307 -1.26 0.40 2.77
CA PRO A 307 -1.14 1.04 4.06
C PRO A 307 0.04 2.01 4.20
N TYR A 308 1.03 1.94 3.30
CA TYR A 308 2.24 2.74 3.39
C TYR A 308 2.24 4.00 2.52
N CYS A 309 1.29 4.14 1.58
CA CYS A 309 1.34 5.19 0.54
C CYS A 309 0.21 6.23 0.63
N GLY A 310 -0.78 6.02 1.48
CA GLY A 310 -1.84 7.01 1.68
C GLY A 310 -3.17 6.38 2.01
N PHE A 311 -4.20 6.75 1.24
CA PHE A 311 -5.58 6.36 1.47
C PHE A 311 -6.03 5.24 0.51
N PRO A 312 -7.03 4.44 0.90
CA PRO A 312 -7.63 3.42 0.04
C PRO A 312 -8.17 4.00 -1.27
N VAL A 313 -8.12 3.20 -2.32
CA VAL A 313 -8.58 3.54 -3.67
C VAL A 313 -9.61 2.52 -4.16
N ALA A 314 -10.44 2.94 -5.12
CA ALA A 314 -11.34 2.04 -5.82
C ALA A 314 -11.17 2.20 -7.33
N PHE A 315 -11.04 1.09 -8.04
CA PHE A 315 -10.95 1.03 -9.49
C PHE A 315 -12.20 0.39 -10.05
N ASP A 316 -12.71 0.96 -11.14
CA ASP A 316 -13.70 0.30 -11.98
C ASP A 316 -12.97 -0.60 -12.98
N ARG A 317 -13.26 -1.89 -12.93
CA ARG A 317 -12.67 -2.92 -13.78
C ARG A 317 -13.44 -3.14 -15.08
N GLY A 318 -14.63 -2.56 -15.21
CA GLY A 318 -15.41 -2.52 -16.44
C GLY A 318 -15.19 -1.20 -17.18
N LEU A 319 -15.03 -1.25 -18.51
CA LEU A 319 -14.92 -0.06 -19.35
C LEU A 319 -15.76 -0.25 -20.61
N ALA A 320 -16.57 0.76 -20.96
CA ALA A 320 -17.21 0.79 -22.27
C ALA A 320 -16.13 0.92 -23.34
N GLY A 321 -15.95 -0.12 -24.17
CA GLY A 321 -15.00 -0.13 -25.27
C GLY A 321 -13.55 -0.47 -24.91
N GLN A 322 -13.24 -0.90 -23.68
CA GLN A 322 -11.93 -1.49 -23.34
C GLN A 322 -12.11 -2.92 -22.80
N PRO A 323 -11.09 -3.80 -22.93
CA PRO A 323 -11.12 -5.10 -22.29
C PRO A 323 -11.34 -4.94 -20.78
N ALA A 324 -12.32 -5.66 -20.24
CA ALA A 324 -12.52 -5.71 -18.81
C ALA A 324 -11.27 -6.28 -18.13
N ILE A 325 -10.90 -5.72 -16.98
CA ILE A 325 -9.79 -6.23 -16.19
C ILE A 325 -10.35 -7.27 -15.22
N GLY A 326 -9.71 -8.43 -15.15
CA GLY A 326 -10.04 -9.49 -14.23
C GLY A 326 -9.79 -9.11 -12.77
N PRO A 327 -10.11 -10.01 -11.83
CA PRO A 327 -9.82 -9.80 -10.42
C PRO A 327 -8.33 -9.50 -10.22
N MET A 328 -8.03 -8.45 -9.44
CA MET A 328 -6.66 -8.05 -9.16
C MET A 328 -6.11 -8.87 -7.99
N GLU A 329 -4.82 -9.18 -8.07
CA GLU A 329 -4.06 -9.88 -7.03
C GLU A 329 -2.76 -9.15 -6.73
N TRP A 330 -2.07 -9.61 -5.69
CA TRP A 330 -0.79 -9.08 -5.28
C TRP A 330 0.40 -9.68 -5.99
N SER A 331 1.19 -8.84 -6.65
CA SER A 331 2.33 -9.34 -7.42
C SER A 331 3.53 -9.73 -6.56
N GLY A 332 3.59 -9.30 -5.29
CA GLY A 332 4.79 -9.42 -4.44
C GLY A 332 5.96 -8.52 -4.87
N LEU A 333 5.67 -7.50 -5.67
CA LEU A 333 6.65 -6.53 -6.18
C LEU A 333 6.28 -5.12 -5.74
N VAL A 334 7.28 -4.27 -5.65
CA VAL A 334 7.13 -2.86 -5.26
C VAL A 334 7.83 -1.96 -6.28
N TYR A 335 7.20 -0.83 -6.57
CA TYR A 335 7.76 0.25 -7.38
C TYR A 335 7.51 1.57 -6.65
N ARG A 336 8.57 2.33 -6.37
CA ARG A 336 8.50 3.61 -5.65
C ARG A 336 7.70 3.53 -4.34
N SER A 337 7.98 2.50 -3.55
CA SER A 337 7.29 2.16 -2.30
C SER A 337 5.78 1.89 -2.41
N SER A 338 5.23 1.80 -3.62
CA SER A 338 3.89 1.30 -3.88
C SER A 338 3.97 -0.13 -4.39
N ARG A 339 3.34 -1.04 -3.65
CA ARG A 339 3.33 -2.45 -4.05
C ARG A 339 2.31 -2.64 -5.18
N LEU A 340 2.59 -3.60 -6.07
CA LEU A 340 1.98 -3.67 -7.40
C LEU A 340 0.83 -4.68 -7.47
N LEU A 341 -0.29 -4.25 -8.07
CA LEU A 341 -1.39 -5.13 -8.46
C LEU A 341 -1.10 -5.76 -9.81
N TYR A 342 -1.67 -6.94 -10.05
CA TYR A 342 -1.73 -7.53 -11.38
C TYR A 342 -3.01 -8.33 -11.55
N ASP A 343 -3.40 -8.57 -12.80
CA ASP A 343 -4.52 -9.45 -13.14
C ASP A 343 -3.96 -10.82 -13.57
N PRO A 344 -4.19 -11.91 -12.82
CA PRO A 344 -3.70 -13.24 -13.16
C PRO A 344 -4.37 -13.83 -14.41
N SER A 345 -5.54 -13.34 -14.80
CA SER A 345 -6.34 -13.87 -15.91
C SER A 345 -6.06 -13.19 -17.25
N ASN A 346 -5.32 -12.09 -17.23
CA ASN A 346 -5.00 -11.29 -18.39
C ASN A 346 -3.48 -11.17 -18.54
N ASP A 347 -3.04 -10.22 -19.35
CA ASP A 347 -1.71 -9.97 -19.85
C ASP A 347 -0.60 -9.72 -18.79
N HIS A 348 -0.90 -9.95 -17.51
CA HIS A 348 -0.10 -9.78 -16.30
C HIS A 348 0.57 -8.41 -16.20
N ARG A 349 -0.10 -7.36 -16.67
CA ARG A 349 0.35 -6.00 -16.45
C ARG A 349 0.40 -5.69 -14.96
N LEU A 350 1.46 -5.00 -14.58
CA LEU A 350 1.67 -4.52 -13.22
C LEU A 350 1.12 -3.10 -13.11
N TRP A 351 0.29 -2.87 -12.11
CA TRP A 351 -0.35 -1.60 -11.84
C TRP A 351 0.10 -1.07 -10.48
N ASP A 352 0.52 0.19 -10.44
CA ASP A 352 0.73 0.89 -9.19
C ASP A 352 -0.61 1.03 -8.46
N THR A 353 -0.71 0.40 -7.27
CA THR A 353 -1.92 0.42 -6.44
C THR A 353 -2.40 1.83 -6.13
N CYS A 354 -1.49 2.79 -5.95
CA CYS A 354 -1.83 4.11 -5.44
C CYS A 354 -2.36 5.05 -6.53
N THR A 355 -1.87 4.91 -7.76
CA THR A 355 -2.28 5.77 -8.88
C THR A 355 -3.14 5.07 -9.91
N GLY A 356 -3.14 3.74 -9.93
CA GLY A 356 -3.77 2.93 -10.96
C GLY A 356 -3.03 2.95 -12.29
N ARG A 357 -1.77 3.41 -12.34
CA ARG A 357 -0.99 3.43 -13.58
C ARG A 357 -0.30 2.11 -13.84
N ALA A 358 -0.28 1.70 -15.10
CA ALA A 358 0.54 0.60 -15.56
C ALA A 358 2.03 0.95 -15.45
N ILE A 359 2.80 0.10 -14.78
CA ILE A 359 4.25 0.22 -14.65
C ILE A 359 4.97 -0.61 -15.72
N THR A 360 4.34 -1.69 -16.17
CA THR A 360 4.83 -2.53 -17.26
C THR A 360 3.97 -2.35 -18.51
N LYS A 361 4.56 -2.62 -19.69
CA LYS A 361 3.90 -2.47 -21.00
C LYS A 361 3.56 -1.01 -21.36
N TRP A 362 2.64 -0.82 -22.31
CA TRP A 362 2.20 0.49 -22.75
C TRP A 362 1.49 1.26 -21.63
N ALA A 363 1.69 2.57 -21.62
CA ALA A 363 1.07 3.48 -20.66
C ALA A 363 -0.46 3.29 -20.67
N ALA A 364 -1.00 3.00 -19.49
CA ALA A 364 -2.43 2.84 -19.26
C ALA A 364 -2.73 3.25 -17.82
N THR A 365 -3.95 3.73 -17.57
CA THR A 365 -4.42 4.11 -16.24
C THR A 365 -5.77 3.46 -15.98
N LEU A 366 -5.91 2.81 -14.82
CA LEU A 366 -7.17 2.26 -14.36
C LEU A 366 -8.19 3.37 -14.15
N ARG A 367 -9.42 3.17 -14.64
CA ARG A 367 -10.52 4.08 -14.32
C ARG A 367 -10.84 3.98 -12.84
N GLN A 368 -10.99 5.14 -12.21
CA GLN A 368 -11.26 5.21 -10.79
C GLN A 368 -12.76 5.28 -10.52
N ALA A 369 -13.20 4.52 -9.53
CA ALA A 369 -14.50 4.67 -8.93
C ALA A 369 -14.40 5.72 -7.80
N PRO A 370 -15.36 6.66 -7.69
CA PRO A 370 -15.41 7.55 -6.54
C PRO A 370 -15.44 6.76 -5.22
N ALA A 371 -14.44 7.02 -4.38
CA ALA A 371 -14.33 6.45 -3.05
C ALA A 371 -14.13 7.58 -2.04
N THR A 372 -14.75 7.43 -0.87
CA THR A 372 -14.64 8.39 0.23
C THR A 372 -14.30 7.65 1.51
N VAL A 373 -13.26 8.10 2.21
CA VAL A 373 -12.92 7.63 3.55
C VAL A 373 -13.72 8.47 4.56
N THR A 374 -14.49 7.81 5.43
CA THR A 374 -15.27 8.47 6.49
C THR A 374 -15.54 7.50 7.64
N SER A 375 -16.18 7.94 8.72
CA SER A 375 -16.62 7.03 9.79
C SER A 375 -17.84 6.23 9.37
N TRP A 376 -17.99 5.02 9.92
CA TRP A 376 -19.16 4.17 9.68
C TRP A 376 -20.48 4.88 10.03
N SER A 377 -20.51 5.60 11.15
CA SER A 377 -21.69 6.37 11.57
C SER A 377 -22.06 7.48 10.59
N ALA A 378 -21.08 8.22 10.07
CA ALA A 378 -21.31 9.26 9.07
C ALA A 378 -21.80 8.66 7.74
N TRP A 379 -21.16 7.59 7.27
CA TRP A 379 -21.54 6.89 6.04
C TRP A 379 -22.98 6.35 6.10
N ARG A 380 -23.32 5.61 7.16
CA ARG A 380 -24.69 5.10 7.40
C ARG A 380 -25.68 6.24 7.68
N GLY A 381 -25.19 7.36 8.20
CA GLY A 381 -25.92 8.61 8.32
C GLY A 381 -26.41 9.11 6.96
N ALA A 382 -25.48 9.24 6.02
CA ALA A 382 -25.71 9.76 4.68
C ALA A 382 -26.45 8.78 3.75
N TYR A 383 -26.16 7.48 3.84
CA TYR A 383 -26.65 6.46 2.90
C TYR A 383 -27.42 5.34 3.61
N LYS A 384 -28.73 5.54 3.82
CA LYS A 384 -29.58 4.59 4.56
C LYS A 384 -29.72 3.22 3.88
N THR A 385 -29.63 3.18 2.55
CA THR A 385 -29.72 1.97 1.73
C THR A 385 -28.37 1.30 1.49
N THR A 386 -27.29 1.78 2.11
CA THR A 386 -25.96 1.21 1.90
C THR A 386 -25.88 -0.24 2.36
N THR A 387 -25.03 -1.02 1.70
CA THR A 387 -24.56 -2.32 2.20
C THR A 387 -23.17 -2.18 2.81
N ALA A 388 -22.77 -3.11 3.65
CA ALA A 388 -21.39 -3.22 4.15
C ALA A 388 -20.81 -4.57 3.76
N MET A 389 -19.50 -4.64 3.55
CA MET A 389 -18.81 -5.92 3.46
C MET A 389 -18.90 -6.63 4.81
N SER A 390 -19.35 -7.88 4.81
CA SER A 390 -19.38 -8.72 6.02
C SER A 390 -17.97 -9.03 6.51
N THR A 391 -17.73 -8.79 7.79
CA THR A 391 -16.45 -9.07 8.46
C THR A 391 -16.51 -10.28 9.40
N GLY A 392 -17.64 -10.99 9.43
CA GLY A 392 -17.94 -11.99 10.46
C GLY A 392 -16.93 -13.16 10.55
N ASN A 393 -16.28 -13.49 9.44
CA ASN A 393 -15.27 -14.56 9.38
C ASN A 393 -13.85 -14.02 9.17
N ALA A 394 -13.68 -12.70 9.08
CA ALA A 394 -12.42 -12.10 8.70
C ALA A 394 -11.52 -11.90 9.93
N PRO A 395 -10.19 -12.08 9.81
CA PRO A 395 -9.29 -11.81 10.91
C PRO A 395 -9.44 -10.35 11.38
N LYS A 396 -9.23 -10.09 12.66
CA LYS A 396 -9.20 -8.72 13.18
C LYS A 396 -7.77 -8.23 13.20
N ALA A 397 -7.53 -7.01 12.73
CA ALA A 397 -6.23 -6.38 12.88
C ALA A 397 -5.90 -6.33 14.37
N SER A 398 -4.70 -6.78 14.74
CA SER A 398 -4.26 -6.68 16.12
C SER A 398 -4.02 -5.20 16.44
N ARG A 399 -4.13 -4.86 17.73
CA ARG A 399 -3.76 -3.51 18.20
C ARG A 399 -2.33 -3.15 17.80
N GLU A 400 -1.42 -4.10 17.88
CA GLU A 400 -0.02 -3.94 17.48
C GLU A 400 0.13 -3.60 15.99
N SER A 401 -0.63 -4.25 15.10
CA SER A 401 -0.59 -3.93 13.66
C SER A 401 -1.10 -2.52 13.37
N LEU A 402 -2.12 -2.05 14.10
CA LEU A 402 -2.64 -0.69 13.98
C LEU A 402 -1.62 0.34 14.51
N GLU A 403 -1.04 0.08 15.68
CA GLU A 403 -0.02 0.95 16.28
C GLU A 403 1.26 1.03 15.41
N ALA A 404 1.68 -0.09 14.81
CA ALA A 404 2.81 -0.11 13.88
C ALA A 404 2.53 0.71 12.60
N GLN A 405 1.28 0.68 12.10
CA GLN A 405 0.89 1.52 10.98
C GLN A 405 0.93 3.01 11.37
N ASP A 406 0.39 3.36 12.54
CA ASP A 406 0.38 4.73 13.03
C ASP A 406 1.81 5.26 13.25
N GLU A 407 2.70 4.45 13.84
CA GLU A 407 4.12 4.76 14.01
C GLU A 407 4.79 4.99 12.65
N TYR A 408 4.53 4.10 11.67
CA TYR A 408 5.03 4.30 10.33
C TYR A 408 4.53 5.62 9.75
N ILE A 409 3.23 5.89 9.76
CA ILE A 409 2.64 7.13 9.21
C ILE A 409 3.22 8.37 9.88
N GLY A 410 3.49 8.34 11.19
CA GLY A 410 4.08 9.43 11.96
C GLY A 410 5.58 9.61 11.77
N SER A 411 6.29 8.59 11.26
CA SER A 411 7.73 8.64 11.04
C SER A 411 8.11 9.24 9.68
N GLY A 412 9.33 9.80 9.55
CA GLY A 412 9.86 10.27 8.27
C GLY A 412 10.44 9.17 7.36
N GLY A 413 10.64 7.96 7.87
CA GLY A 413 11.28 6.86 7.13
C GLY A 413 10.34 6.11 6.19
N LEU A 414 10.84 5.59 5.08
CA LEU A 414 10.08 4.76 4.14
C LEU A 414 10.44 3.29 4.32
N ILE A 415 9.47 2.39 4.15
CA ILE A 415 9.72 0.93 4.21
C ILE A 415 10.48 0.46 2.97
N TYR A 416 10.19 1.06 1.82
CA TYR A 416 10.84 0.75 0.55
C TYR A 416 11.58 1.99 0.01
N PRO A 417 12.66 1.77 -0.74
CA PRO A 417 13.44 2.87 -1.32
C PRO A 417 12.61 3.67 -2.31
N VAL A 418 12.75 5.00 -2.25
CA VAL A 418 12.19 5.94 -3.22
C VAL A 418 13.19 7.06 -3.46
N HIS A 419 13.44 7.40 -4.73
CA HIS A 419 14.08 8.66 -5.09
C HIS A 419 13.02 9.77 -5.22
N LEU A 420 13.19 10.85 -4.47
CA LEU A 420 12.38 12.06 -4.62
C LEU A 420 13.00 12.98 -5.65
N ASN A 421 12.28 13.26 -6.73
CA ASN A 421 12.64 14.25 -7.74
C ASN A 421 12.64 15.66 -7.11
N HIS A 422 11.71 15.90 -6.19
CA HIS A 422 11.49 17.17 -5.50
C HIS A 422 11.58 16.98 -3.97
N PRO A 423 12.80 17.00 -3.39
CA PRO A 423 13.03 16.72 -1.98
C PRO A 423 12.69 17.88 -1.03
N GLU A 424 12.23 19.03 -1.54
CA GLU A 424 11.82 20.19 -0.74
C GLU A 424 10.57 19.94 0.11
N LEU A 425 9.74 18.98 -0.27
CA LEU A 425 8.63 18.50 0.56
C LEU A 425 9.05 17.22 1.30
N PRO A 426 8.63 17.07 2.57
CA PRO A 426 8.79 15.80 3.29
C PRO A 426 8.19 14.65 2.48
N ALA A 427 8.87 13.49 2.46
CA ALA A 427 8.42 12.30 1.73
C ALA A 427 6.96 11.93 2.04
N LYS A 428 6.53 12.10 3.30
CA LYS A 428 5.15 11.82 3.75
C LYS A 428 4.29 13.08 3.91
N GLU A 429 4.61 14.15 3.20
CA GLU A 429 3.68 15.27 3.05
C GLU A 429 2.38 14.74 2.42
N ARG A 430 1.23 15.12 3.00
CA ARG A 430 -0.07 14.61 2.55
C ARG A 430 -0.59 15.44 1.40
N MET A 431 -0.92 14.78 0.30
CA MET A 431 -1.36 15.37 -0.96
C MET A 431 -2.75 14.88 -1.33
N LEU A 432 -3.53 15.74 -1.99
CA LEU A 432 -4.65 15.36 -2.82
C LEU A 432 -4.17 15.29 -4.26
N LEU A 433 -4.18 14.10 -4.85
CA LEU A 433 -3.90 13.89 -6.28
C LEU A 433 -5.22 13.85 -7.06
N LEU A 434 -5.29 14.67 -8.12
CA LEU A 434 -6.39 14.76 -9.07
C LEU A 434 -5.87 14.44 -10.47
N GLN A 435 -6.47 13.45 -11.12
CA GLN A 435 -6.19 13.10 -12.51
C GLN A 435 -7.24 13.78 -13.40
N MET A 436 -6.84 14.82 -14.14
CA MET A 436 -7.76 15.60 -14.97
C MET A 436 -7.13 15.90 -16.34
N GLY A 437 -7.78 15.46 -17.41
CA GLY A 437 -7.23 15.64 -18.76
C GLY A 437 -5.92 14.88 -18.95
N GLU A 438 -4.90 15.57 -19.48
CA GLU A 438 -3.57 15.00 -19.74
C GLU A 438 -2.58 15.19 -18.57
N GLU A 439 -2.93 16.01 -17.57
CA GLU A 439 -2.04 16.38 -16.48
C GLU A 439 -2.56 15.91 -15.11
N ASP A 440 -1.62 15.55 -14.25
CA ASP A 440 -1.90 15.31 -12.85
C ASP A 440 -1.73 16.59 -12.05
N HIS A 441 -2.66 16.85 -11.16
CA HIS A 441 -2.59 17.98 -10.24
C HIS A 441 -2.50 17.48 -8.81
N ALA A 442 -1.54 18.02 -8.05
CA ALA A 442 -1.34 17.68 -6.66
C ALA A 442 -1.45 18.93 -5.76
N ILE A 443 -2.30 18.86 -4.74
CA ILE A 443 -2.45 19.92 -3.74
C ILE A 443 -2.07 19.38 -2.36
N ARG A 444 -1.29 20.12 -1.58
CA ARG A 444 -1.02 19.74 -0.18
C ARG A 444 -2.29 19.83 0.65
N LEU A 445 -2.64 18.76 1.36
CA LEU A 445 -3.78 18.77 2.28
C LEU A 445 -3.59 19.80 3.40
N GLY A 446 -2.34 20.07 3.77
CA GLY A 446 -1.98 21.12 4.75
C GLY A 446 -2.36 22.54 4.32
N ASP A 447 -2.61 22.78 3.04
CA ASP A 447 -3.04 24.09 2.53
C ASP A 447 -4.56 24.30 2.66
N PHE A 448 -5.35 23.26 2.95
CA PHE A 448 -6.80 23.35 3.16
C PHE A 448 -7.22 23.89 4.54
N LYS A 449 -6.26 24.27 5.40
CA LYS A 449 -6.54 24.68 6.79
C LYS A 449 -7.64 25.75 6.87
N ASN A 450 -8.68 25.42 7.65
CA ASN A 450 -9.87 26.25 7.91
C ASN A 450 -10.74 26.57 6.69
N ARG A 451 -10.59 25.84 5.56
CA ARG A 451 -11.43 25.98 4.37
C ARG A 451 -12.22 24.69 4.17
N SER A 452 -13.55 24.77 4.22
CA SER A 452 -14.44 23.63 3.92
C SER A 452 -14.90 23.59 2.47
N VAL A 453 -14.78 24.70 1.74
CA VAL A 453 -15.07 24.79 0.30
C VAL A 453 -13.98 25.61 -0.38
N ILE A 454 -13.44 25.08 -1.46
CA ILE A 454 -12.36 25.72 -2.23
C ILE A 454 -12.79 25.71 -3.69
N ASN A 455 -12.95 26.89 -4.27
CA ASN A 455 -13.12 27.06 -5.70
C ASN A 455 -11.72 27.17 -6.32
N HIS A 456 -11.43 26.34 -7.30
CA HIS A 456 -10.14 26.36 -7.97
C HIS A 456 -10.30 26.20 -9.48
N ARG A 457 -9.20 26.37 -10.21
CA ARG A 457 -9.16 26.16 -11.66
C ARG A 457 -7.80 25.58 -12.03
N PHE A 458 -7.82 24.43 -12.70
CA PHE A 458 -6.64 23.74 -13.21
C PHE A 458 -6.65 23.81 -14.73
N ASN A 459 -5.66 24.46 -15.35
CA ASN A 459 -5.52 24.56 -16.81
C ASN A 459 -6.83 24.90 -17.56
N GLY A 460 -7.63 25.83 -17.01
CA GLY A 460 -8.92 26.20 -17.60
C GLY A 460 -10.12 25.41 -17.10
N GLN A 461 -9.95 24.20 -16.55
CA GLN A 461 -11.04 23.43 -15.95
C GLN A 461 -11.33 23.90 -14.53
N GLY A 462 -12.54 24.40 -14.28
CA GLY A 462 -12.98 24.79 -12.95
C GLY A 462 -13.28 23.57 -12.09
N VAL A 463 -12.87 23.61 -10.82
CA VAL A 463 -13.26 22.62 -9.82
C VAL A 463 -13.76 23.28 -8.54
N VAL A 464 -14.55 22.54 -7.78
CA VAL A 464 -14.88 22.83 -6.39
C VAL A 464 -14.47 21.64 -5.52
N ILE A 465 -13.69 21.92 -4.49
CA ILE A 465 -13.21 20.95 -3.51
C ILE A 465 -13.97 21.18 -2.21
N VAL A 466 -14.78 20.20 -1.81
CA VAL A 466 -15.51 20.17 -0.54
C VAL A 466 -14.70 19.35 0.45
N VAL A 467 -14.23 20.00 1.51
CA VAL A 467 -13.35 19.44 2.53
C VAL A 467 -14.14 19.27 3.82
N GLU A 468 -14.47 18.03 4.14
CA GLU A 468 -15.14 17.68 5.40
C GLU A 468 -14.09 17.45 6.49
N ASN A 469 -13.04 16.68 6.17
CA ASN A 469 -11.91 16.48 7.07
C ASN A 469 -10.63 16.25 6.26
N PRO A 470 -9.65 17.17 6.30
CA PRO A 470 -8.42 17.05 5.54
C PRO A 470 -7.45 16.01 6.13
N ILE A 471 -7.57 15.66 7.42
CA ILE A 471 -6.64 14.74 8.11
C ILE A 471 -6.85 13.30 7.61
N ASN A 472 -8.11 12.87 7.51
CA ASN A 472 -8.49 11.55 7.00
C ASN A 472 -8.88 11.60 5.51
N CYS A 473 -8.60 12.71 4.82
CA CYS A 473 -8.93 12.93 3.42
C CYS A 473 -10.40 12.66 3.07
N THR A 474 -11.34 12.99 3.96
CA THR A 474 -12.76 13.08 3.61
C THR A 474 -12.98 14.32 2.75
N ILE A 475 -12.70 14.18 1.46
CA ILE A 475 -12.68 15.26 0.47
C ILE A 475 -13.45 14.83 -0.77
N ARG A 476 -14.29 15.73 -1.30
CA ARG A 476 -15.05 15.52 -2.53
C ARG A 476 -14.72 16.62 -3.52
N VAL A 477 -14.37 16.25 -4.74
CA VAL A 477 -14.03 17.19 -5.81
C VAL A 477 -15.05 17.07 -6.91
N TYR A 478 -15.59 18.19 -7.36
CA TYR A 478 -16.56 18.24 -8.45
C TYR A 478 -16.11 19.21 -9.52
N GLU A 479 -16.57 18.98 -10.73
CA GLU A 479 -16.50 19.97 -11.80
C GLU A 479 -17.20 21.26 -11.36
N ARG A 480 -16.67 22.41 -11.78
CA ARG A 480 -17.25 23.72 -11.52
C ARG A 480 -17.34 24.50 -12.83
N PRO A 481 -18.56 24.79 -13.31
CA PRO A 481 -18.78 25.63 -14.48
C PRO A 481 -18.18 27.03 -14.33
N GLU A 482 -17.90 27.67 -15.45
CA GLU A 482 -17.47 29.06 -15.47
C GLU A 482 -18.54 29.99 -14.89
N GLY A 483 -18.12 30.99 -14.09
CA GLY A 483 -19.02 31.92 -13.41
C GLY A 483 -19.73 31.36 -12.17
N GLN A 484 -19.76 30.05 -11.97
CA GLN A 484 -20.32 29.42 -10.77
C GLN A 484 -19.27 29.34 -9.66
N LEU A 485 -19.62 29.81 -8.46
CA LEU A 485 -18.82 29.68 -7.26
C LEU A 485 -19.63 29.01 -6.15
N PHE A 486 -18.90 28.40 -5.21
CA PHE A 486 -19.48 27.70 -4.08
C PHE A 486 -18.92 28.20 -2.75
N GLY A 487 -19.80 28.43 -1.78
CA GLY A 487 -19.45 28.83 -0.42
C GLY A 487 -19.78 27.73 0.61
N PRO A 488 -19.16 27.80 1.79
CA PRO A 488 -19.44 26.86 2.88
C PRO A 488 -20.89 26.98 3.35
N SER A 489 -21.49 25.86 3.74
CA SER A 489 -22.79 25.85 4.41
C SER A 489 -22.68 25.40 5.86
N GLU A 490 -23.77 25.55 6.61
CA GLU A 490 -23.90 25.01 7.97
C GLU A 490 -24.02 23.47 8.00
N PHE A 491 -24.27 22.84 6.85
CA PHE A 491 -24.36 21.39 6.71
C PHE A 491 -23.11 20.85 6.01
N VAL A 492 -22.56 19.75 6.54
CA VAL A 492 -21.32 19.14 6.05
C VAL A 492 -21.46 18.60 4.62
N ASP A 493 -22.67 18.18 4.23
CA ASP A 493 -23.00 17.63 2.92
C ASP A 493 -23.56 18.68 1.95
N ARG A 494 -23.47 19.98 2.28
CA ARG A 494 -24.03 21.04 1.44
C ARG A 494 -23.10 22.23 1.27
N VAL A 495 -23.28 22.92 0.16
CA VAL A 495 -22.58 24.16 -0.19
C VAL A 495 -23.56 25.16 -0.79
N TYR A 496 -23.33 26.46 -0.60
CA TYR A 496 -24.15 27.51 -1.24
C TYR A 496 -23.59 27.82 -2.62
N GLY A 497 -24.45 27.91 -3.64
CA GLY A 497 -24.04 28.36 -4.98
C GLY A 497 -24.14 29.88 -5.14
N SER A 498 -23.27 30.48 -5.96
CA SER A 498 -23.30 31.92 -6.27
C SER A 498 -24.58 32.38 -6.99
N GLY A 499 -25.24 31.48 -7.73
CA GLY A 499 -26.57 31.70 -8.30
C GLY A 499 -27.72 31.66 -7.29
N GLY A 500 -27.44 31.47 -6.00
CA GLY A 500 -28.43 31.19 -4.97
C GLY A 500 -28.71 29.69 -4.85
N GLY A 501 -29.31 29.31 -3.72
CA GLY A 501 -29.69 27.92 -3.44
C GLY A 501 -28.59 27.07 -2.81
N VAL A 502 -29.02 25.89 -2.36
CA VAL A 502 -28.19 24.95 -1.62
C VAL A 502 -27.94 23.72 -2.47
N TRP A 503 -26.66 23.43 -2.71
CA TRP A 503 -26.23 22.26 -3.46
C TRP A 503 -25.87 21.14 -2.49
N ARG A 504 -26.24 19.92 -2.84
CA ARG A 504 -25.96 18.72 -2.03
C ARG A 504 -24.78 17.95 -2.60
N ALA A 505 -23.72 17.82 -1.82
CA ALA A 505 -22.56 17.01 -2.13
C ALA A 505 -22.92 15.52 -1.97
N THR A 506 -22.78 14.74 -3.04
CA THR A 506 -22.99 13.28 -3.02
C THR A 506 -21.76 12.55 -3.55
N GLU A 507 -21.72 11.22 -3.44
CA GLU A 507 -20.60 10.46 -4.00
C GLU A 507 -20.51 10.51 -5.53
N GLU A 508 -21.60 10.77 -6.25
CA GLU A 508 -21.62 10.76 -7.72
C GLU A 508 -21.63 12.15 -8.36
N ALA A 509 -22.21 13.14 -7.68
CA ALA A 509 -22.35 14.49 -8.20
C ALA A 509 -22.58 15.53 -7.10
N LEU A 510 -22.31 16.80 -7.43
CA LEU A 510 -22.84 17.94 -6.69
C LEU A 510 -24.20 18.29 -7.30
N ILE A 511 -25.26 18.17 -6.52
CA ILE A 511 -26.64 18.26 -7.01
C ILE A 511 -27.23 19.61 -6.65
N GLY A 512 -27.69 20.34 -7.66
CA GLY A 512 -28.28 21.67 -7.53
C GLY A 512 -29.74 21.63 -7.08
N PRO A 513 -30.29 22.81 -6.70
CA PRO A 513 -31.66 22.93 -6.24
C PRO A 513 -32.69 22.52 -7.31
N ASP A 514 -32.38 22.73 -8.59
CA ASP A 514 -33.26 22.41 -9.72
C ASP A 514 -32.92 21.05 -10.36
N GLY A 515 -32.06 20.27 -9.69
CA GLY A 515 -31.65 18.93 -10.13
C GLY A 515 -30.45 18.92 -11.08
N GLU A 516 -29.77 20.05 -11.25
CA GLU A 516 -28.50 20.10 -11.98
C GLU A 516 -27.47 19.17 -11.33
N ARG A 517 -26.56 18.61 -12.14
CA ARG A 517 -25.55 17.67 -11.65
C ARG A 517 -24.18 18.08 -12.17
N LEU A 518 -23.27 18.36 -11.25
CA LEU A 518 -21.86 18.55 -11.58
C LEU A 518 -21.11 17.27 -11.24
N ALA A 519 -20.34 16.75 -12.21
CA ALA A 519 -19.72 15.45 -12.10
C ALA A 519 -18.70 15.40 -10.97
N ARG A 520 -18.64 14.25 -10.27
CA ARG A 520 -17.57 13.97 -9.30
C ARG A 520 -16.26 13.68 -10.04
N ILE A 521 -15.21 14.36 -9.62
CA ILE A 521 -13.82 14.09 -10.02
C ILE A 521 -13.21 13.19 -8.94
N PRO A 522 -12.69 11.99 -9.29
CA PRO A 522 -11.98 11.14 -8.34
C PRO A 522 -10.72 11.84 -7.81
N GLY A 523 -10.63 11.98 -6.49
CA GLY A 523 -9.46 12.52 -5.81
C GLY A 523 -8.90 11.53 -4.82
N ARG A 524 -7.57 11.51 -4.67
CA ARG A 524 -6.86 10.54 -3.83
C ARG A 524 -5.98 11.24 -2.82
N GLY A 525 -6.15 10.90 -1.55
CA GLY A 525 -5.16 11.23 -0.54
C GLY A 525 -3.94 10.33 -0.69
N LEU A 526 -2.75 10.90 -0.88
CA LEU A 526 -1.50 10.15 -1.02
C LEU A 526 -0.36 10.88 -0.29
N PHE A 527 0.73 10.17 -0.04
CA PHE A 527 1.98 10.80 0.40
C PHE A 527 2.80 11.32 -0.78
N TRP A 528 3.60 12.36 -0.53
CA TRP A 528 4.40 13.01 -1.56
C TRP A 528 5.34 12.05 -2.29
N PHE A 529 5.97 11.10 -1.61
CA PHE A 529 6.88 10.15 -2.26
C PHE A 529 6.22 9.33 -3.37
N THR A 530 4.92 9.03 -3.20
CA THR A 530 4.12 8.34 -4.20
C THR A 530 3.83 9.29 -5.36
N VAL A 531 3.45 10.52 -5.06
CA VAL A 531 2.97 11.52 -6.02
C VAL A 531 4.10 12.14 -6.86
N ASP A 532 5.25 12.41 -6.24
CA ASP A 532 6.43 13.08 -6.81
C ASP A 532 6.97 12.41 -8.08
N GLY A 533 6.96 11.07 -8.11
CA GLY A 533 7.51 10.30 -9.23
C GLY A 533 6.77 10.50 -10.56
N PHE A 534 5.58 11.11 -10.50
CA PHE A 534 4.75 11.41 -11.66
C PHE A 534 4.95 12.83 -12.18
N ASN A 535 5.80 13.64 -11.52
CA ASN A 535 5.98 15.06 -11.81
C ASN A 535 4.64 15.79 -12.01
N PRO A 536 3.70 15.69 -11.05
CA PRO A 536 2.43 16.37 -11.18
C PRO A 536 2.67 17.88 -11.11
N MET A 537 1.74 18.63 -11.70
CA MET A 537 1.65 20.05 -11.46
C MET A 537 1.35 20.26 -9.97
N THR A 538 2.32 20.83 -9.25
CA THR A 538 2.18 21.16 -7.84
C THR A 538 1.70 22.59 -7.72
N GLU A 539 0.52 22.77 -7.15
CA GLU A 539 -0.04 24.11 -6.93
C GLU A 539 0.54 24.71 -5.66
N THR A 540 1.22 25.85 -5.78
CA THR A 540 1.71 26.57 -4.61
C THR A 540 0.58 27.32 -3.92
N LYS A 541 0.82 27.76 -2.68
CA LYS A 541 -0.13 28.62 -1.94
C LYS A 541 -0.50 29.89 -2.70
N ALA A 542 0.39 30.41 -3.55
CA ALA A 542 0.14 31.62 -4.34
C ALA A 542 -0.89 31.35 -5.45
N ASP A 543 -0.77 30.23 -6.16
CA ASP A 543 -1.66 29.83 -7.25
C ASP A 543 -3.07 29.48 -6.73
N GLN A 544 -3.14 28.89 -5.54
CA GLN A 544 -4.37 28.62 -4.80
C GLN A 544 -5.10 29.88 -4.29
N SER A 545 -4.39 31.02 -4.20
CA SER A 545 -4.95 32.31 -3.76
C SER A 545 -5.37 33.20 -4.92
N ALA A 546 -4.76 33.00 -6.11
CA ALA A 546 -5.14 33.68 -7.35
C ALA A 546 -6.49 33.17 -7.92
N SER A 547 -6.95 32.02 -7.45
CA SER A 547 -8.23 31.39 -7.80
C SER A 547 -9.37 31.94 -6.92
N LEU A 548 -9.68 33.22 -7.15
CA LEU A 548 -10.80 34.02 -6.65
C LEU A 548 -10.86 34.28 -5.12
N PRO A 549 -11.15 35.53 -4.71
CA PRO A 549 -11.29 35.89 -3.30
C PRO A 549 -12.50 35.17 -2.67
N ASN A 550 -12.35 34.82 -1.39
CA ASN A 550 -13.37 34.19 -0.53
C ASN A 550 -14.71 34.91 -0.57
#